data_AF-A0ABD5FHW6-F1
#
_entry.id   AF-A0ABD5FHW6-F1
#
_cell.length_a   1.000
_cell.length_b   1.000
_cell.length_c   1.000
_cell.angle_alpha   90.00
_cell.angle_beta   90.00
_cell.angle_gamma   90.00
#
_symmetry.space_group_name_H-M   'P 1'
#
loop_
_entity.id
_entity.type
_entity.pdbx_description
1 polymer ?
#
loop_
_entity_poly.entity_id
_entity_poly.type
_entity_poly.pdbx_seq_one_letter_code
_entity_poly.pdbx_strand_id
1 'polypeptide(L)' 'MITITGLNDDIYTAMLGNAQERVIDSIMTAACQGRTSITIASKGLTPGFLSQLQNEGVDNLVEQDGRYKLFWEF' A
#
# COMPACT_ATOMS: atom_id res chain seq x y z
N MET A 1 -18.42 -25.45 18.13
CA MET A 1 -17.59 -24.76 17.12
C MET A 1 -18.29 -23.46 16.79
N ILE A 2 -17.86 -22.33 17.36
CA ILE A 2 -18.49 -21.03 17.09
C ILE A 2 -17.77 -20.46 15.86
N THR A 3 -18.43 -20.56 14.70
CA THR A 3 -17.93 -19.92 13.48
C THR A 3 -18.25 -18.43 13.60
N ILE A 4 -17.31 -17.65 14.13
CA ILE A 4 -17.43 -16.19 14.22
C ILE A 4 -17.04 -15.60 12.88
N THR A 5 -17.99 -15.59 11.94
CA THR A 5 -17.79 -15.07 10.58
C THR A 5 -17.68 -13.54 10.52
N GLY A 6 -18.19 -12.80 11.51
CA GLY A 6 -18.17 -11.33 11.53
C GLY A 6 -16.82 -10.72 11.95
N LEU A 7 -16.28 -11.13 13.11
CA LEU A 7 -15.04 -10.53 13.65
C LEU A 7 -13.83 -10.69 12.74
N ASN A 8 -13.78 -11.75 11.93
CA ASN A 8 -12.66 -11.99 11.03
C ASN A 8 -12.63 -10.98 9.87
N ASP A 9 -13.80 -10.53 9.42
CA ASP A 9 -13.95 -9.53 8.35
C ASP A 9 -13.54 -8.14 8.84
N ASP A 10 -13.93 -7.80 10.07
CA ASP A 10 -13.54 -6.55 10.74
C ASP A 10 -12.02 -6.48 10.99
N ILE A 11 -11.43 -7.57 11.49
CA ILE A 11 -9.98 -7.66 11.74
C ILE A 11 -9.21 -7.62 10.41
N TYR A 12 -9.67 -8.32 9.38
CA TYR A 12 -9.05 -8.28 8.06
C TYR A 12 -9.05 -6.87 7.47
N THR A 13 -10.19 -6.18 7.55
CA THR A 13 -10.33 -4.80 7.06
C THR A 13 -9.42 -3.85 7.83
N ALA A 14 -9.36 -3.97 9.16
CA ALA A 14 -8.47 -3.17 9.98
C ALA A 14 -6.99 -3.43 9.67
N MET A 15 -6.59 -4.68 9.46
CA MET A 15 -5.21 -5.02 9.06
C MET A 15 -4.87 -4.49 7.66
N LEU A 16 -5.83 -4.53 6.73
CA LEU A 16 -5.65 -3.99 5.39
C LEU A 16 -5.46 -2.47 5.41
N GLY A 17 -6.29 -1.75 6.16
CA GLY A 17 -6.15 -0.30 6.35
C GLY A 17 -4.79 0.08 6.95
N ASN A 18 -4.38 -0.60 8.02
CA ASN A 18 -3.05 -0.40 8.62
C ASN A 18 -1.90 -0.66 7.62
N ALA A 19 -2.04 -1.66 6.76
CA ALA A 19 -1.03 -1.98 5.75
C ALA A 19 -0.95 -0.88 4.67
N GLN A 20 -2.07 -0.24 4.32
CA GLN A 20 -2.13 0.87 3.38
C GLN A 20 -1.56 2.16 4.00
N GLU A 21 -1.90 2.48 5.24
CA GLU A 21 -1.34 3.63 5.96
C GLU A 21 0.19 3.58 6.03
N ARG A 22 0.77 2.39 6.28
CA ARG A 22 2.22 2.20 6.26
C ARG A 22 2.86 2.44 4.89
N VAL A 23 2.14 2.15 3.80
CA VAL A 23 2.62 2.47 2.45
C VAL A 23 2.65 3.98 2.26
N ILE A 24 1.59 4.69 2.66
CA ILE A 24 1.51 6.16 2.57
C ILE A 24 2.64 6.80 3.39
N ASP A 25 2.84 6.38 4.64
CA ASP A 25 3.91 6.88 5.50
C ASP A 25 5.31 6.67 4.88
N SER A 26 5.52 5.53 4.24
CA SER A 26 6.77 5.23 3.53
C SER A 26 6.98 6.15 2.31
N ILE A 27 5.91 6.45 1.56
CA ILE A 27 5.94 7.40 0.43
C ILE A 27 6.27 8.80 0.95
N MET A 28 5.54 9.30 1.96
CA MET A 28 5.74 10.63 2.52
C MET A 28 7.14 10.79 3.10
N THR A 29 7.61 9.80 3.86
CA THR A 29 8.96 9.79 4.41
C THR A 29 10.02 9.85 3.31
N ALA A 30 9.85 9.08 2.23
CA ALA A 30 10.77 9.11 1.10
C ALA A 30 10.73 10.46 0.35
N ALA A 31 9.55 11.02 0.15
CA ALA A 31 9.38 12.33 -0.48
C ALA A 31 10.05 13.44 0.36
N CYS A 32 9.87 13.45 1.69
CA CYS A 32 10.55 14.37 2.59
C CYS A 32 12.09 14.24 2.55
N GLN A 33 12.60 13.05 2.19
CA GLN A 33 14.04 12.81 1.99
C GLN A 33 14.55 13.16 0.59
N GLY A 34 13.72 13.78 -0.26
CA GLY A 34 14.10 14.13 -1.64
C GLY A 34 14.05 12.95 -2.62
N ARG A 35 13.39 11.85 -2.27
CA ARG A 35 13.25 10.67 -3.15
C ARG A 35 11.95 10.75 -3.94
N THR A 36 11.97 10.20 -5.14
CA THR A 36 10.83 10.09 -6.05
C THR A 36 10.37 8.65 -6.27
N SER A 37 10.98 7.69 -5.57
CA SER A 37 10.56 6.29 -5.65
C SER A 37 10.92 5.49 -4.41
N ILE A 38 10.13 4.44 -4.15
CA ILE A 38 10.38 3.41 -3.15
C ILE A 38 10.03 2.03 -3.70
N THR A 39 10.71 0.99 -3.24
CA THR A 39 10.31 -0.40 -3.47
C THR A 39 9.76 -0.97 -2.16
N ILE A 40 8.54 -1.49 -2.17
CA ILE A 40 7.87 -2.02 -0.99
C ILE A 40 7.12 -3.33 -1.31
N ALA A 41 7.24 -4.30 -0.40
CA ALA A 41 6.36 -5.46 -0.35
C ALA A 41 5.29 -5.21 0.71
N SER A 42 4.02 -5.08 0.30
CA SER A 42 2.92 -4.92 1.24
C SER A 42 1.66 -5.60 0.70
N LYS A 43 0.94 -6.30 1.59
CA LYS A 43 -0.40 -6.83 1.30
C LYS A 43 -1.45 -5.72 1.19
N GLY A 44 -1.12 -4.49 1.60
CA GLY A 44 -1.96 -3.30 1.44
C GLY A 44 -2.03 -2.77 0.01
N LEU A 45 -1.11 -3.18 -0.88
CA LEU A 45 -1.07 -2.79 -2.29
C LEU A 45 -2.12 -3.54 -3.12
N THR A 46 -3.37 -3.39 -2.73
CA THR A 46 -4.50 -3.93 -3.48
C THR A 46 -4.70 -3.14 -4.78
N PRO A 47 -5.29 -3.73 -5.82
CA PRO A 47 -5.56 -3.03 -7.08
C PRO A 47 -6.33 -1.71 -6.88
N GLY A 48 -7.32 -1.70 -5.98
CA GLY A 48 -8.09 -0.48 -5.66
C GLY A 48 -7.23 0.62 -5.02
N PHE A 49 -6.33 0.24 -4.11
CA PHE A 49 -5.41 1.19 -3.49
C PHE A 49 -4.34 1.69 -4.47
N LEU A 50 -3.84 0.84 -5.37
CA LEU A 50 -2.94 1.24 -6.44
C LEU A 50 -3.60 2.25 -7.40
N SER A 51 -4.88 2.06 -7.74
CA SER A 51 -5.64 3.03 -8.52
C SER A 51 -5.81 4.37 -7.79
N GLN A 52 -6.01 4.34 -6.47
CA GLN A 52 -6.05 5.57 -5.67
C GLN A 52 -4.71 6.29 -5.66
N LEU A 53 -3.61 5.57 -5.45
CA LEU A 53 -2.26 6.13 -5.51
C LEU A 53 -1.98 6.76 -6.88
N GLN A 54 -2.38 6.11 -7.98
CA GLN A 54 -2.21 6.66 -9.32
C GLN A 54 -2.99 7.95 -9.54
N ASN A 55 -4.21 8.07 -8.99
CA ASN A 55 -4.98 9.32 -9.04
C ASN A 55 -4.30 10.46 -8.28
N GLU A 56 -3.53 10.13 -7.24
CA GLU A 56 -2.73 11.08 -6.46
C GLU A 56 -1.34 11.36 -7.09
N GLY A 57 -1.06 10.80 -8.27
CA GLY A 57 0.21 11.00 -8.99
C GLY A 57 1.34 10.04 -8.59
N VAL A 58 1.02 8.93 -7.93
CA VAL A 58 1.96 7.86 -7.58
C VAL A 58 1.73 6.65 -8.50
N ASP A 59 2.59 6.48 -9.48
CA ASP A 59 2.60 5.32 -10.36
C ASP A 59 3.26 4.11 -9.70
N ASN A 60 2.96 2.93 -10.24
CA ASN A 60 3.47 1.67 -9.72
C ASN A 60 3.94 0.73 -10.83
N LEU A 61 4.96 -0.07 -10.51
CA LEU A 61 5.46 -1.15 -11.36
C LEU A 61 5.67 -2.39 -10.50
N VAL A 62 5.16 -3.53 -10.97
CA VAL A 62 5.37 -4.83 -10.32
C VAL A 62 6.79 -5.32 -10.63
N GLU A 63 7.59 -5.52 -9.59
CA GLU A 63 8.94 -6.10 -9.71
C GLU A 63 8.91 -7.63 -9.57
N GLN A 64 10.04 -8.27 -9.87
CA GLN A 64 10.23 -9.68 -9.54
C GLN A 64 10.06 -9.88 -8.02
N ASP A 65 9.47 -11.03 -7.63
CA ASP A 65 9.11 -11.39 -6.25
C ASP A 65 7.88 -10.69 -5.66
N GLY A 66 7.01 -10.07 -6.47
CA GLY A 66 5.74 -9.51 -6.00
C GLY A 66 5.88 -8.24 -5.16
N ARG A 67 7.06 -7.60 -5.24
CA ARG A 67 7.30 -6.25 -4.76
C ARG A 67 6.73 -5.24 -5.74
N TYR A 68 6.37 -4.08 -5.24
CA TYR A 68 5.99 -2.95 -6.07
C TYR A 68 7.02 -1.85 -5.92
N LYS A 69 7.47 -1.34 -7.06
CA LYS A 69 8.15 -0.06 -7.15
C LYS A 69 7.08 1.01 -7.31
N LEU A 70 6.99 1.92 -6.34
CA LEU A 70 6.15 3.11 -6.38
C LEU A 70 7.01 4.31 -6.74
N PHE A 71 6.53 5.17 -7.63
CA PHE A 71 7.27 6.34 -8.09
C PHE A 71 6.34 7.52 -8.42
N TRP A 72 6.85 8.73 -8.24
CA TRP A 72 6.12 9.99 -8.42
C TRP A 72 7.03 11.08 -8.94
N GLU A 73 6.46 12.13 -9.53
CA GLU A 73 7.19 13.31 -9.97
C GLU A 73 7.28 14.36 -8.84
N PHE A 74 8.29 15.23 -8.92
CA PHE A 74 8.53 16.32 -7.96
C PHE A 74 7.76 17.58 -8.35
#